data_AF-A0A1G5QDK5-F1
#
_entry.id   AF-A0A1G5QDK5-F1
#
_cell.length_a   1.000
_cell.length_b   1.000
_cell.length_c   1.000
_cell.angle_alpha   90.00
_cell.angle_beta   90.00
_cell.angle_gamma   90.00
#
_symmetry.space_group_name_H-M   'P 1'
#
loop_
_entity.id
_entity.type
_entity.pdbx_description
1 polymer ?
#
loop_
_entity_poly.entity_id
_entity_poly.type
_entity_poly.pdbx_seq_one_letter_code
_entity_poly.pdbx_strand_id
1 'polypeptide(L)'
;MPFYGADVDQLKALSKALSNGATLLTSRARELDSLIGQGMTGHGGGWQGQDAKRFAADWQGRLKPLLERTTRGLEEASRSVLTNADQQSSASTEGAGSNGSGSGSGSAGDAGSSGAAGSSGGTGSTGSSGSSGGDASTKTASNPDQPTPQEILDKYQVSDAKVTKWPGDWDPLRFIVDQREVTEKEAELLNGLGPFEMNAFKDIHDDAFSTADDRFPSADRNDDQNDAFRHAYWNALMVKEFGADWAEDYATAHEQLPGNPAPREAMDLYNNEVGRNVAIANPDASAEELADLIEEAVNNGDTVVVGQDLLPHPSNEVPMDQTGDANNAEPAPGEDPEFNDESRTTS
;
A
#
# COMPACT_ATOMS: atom_id res chain seq x y z
N MET A 1 -12.78 14.82 5.90
CA MET A 1 -14.06 14.07 5.92
C MET A 1 -14.02 13.08 7.07
N PRO A 2 -15.12 12.67 7.71
CA PRO A 2 -15.05 11.64 8.74
C PRO A 2 -14.60 10.34 8.08
N PHE A 3 -13.48 9.78 8.56
CA PHE A 3 -13.00 8.45 8.18
C PHE A 3 -14.08 7.43 8.57
N TYR A 4 -14.80 6.90 7.59
CA TYR A 4 -15.68 5.74 7.79
C TYR A 4 -14.83 4.50 7.59
N GLY A 5 -14.31 3.94 8.68
CA GLY A 5 -13.80 2.56 8.67
C GLY A 5 -14.90 1.60 8.22
N ALA A 6 -14.52 0.50 7.57
CA ALA A 6 -15.50 -0.50 7.15
C ALA A 6 -16.25 -1.07 8.37
N ASP A 7 -17.52 -1.41 8.19
CA ASP A 7 -18.34 -1.96 9.26
C ASP A 7 -17.88 -3.40 9.56
N VAL A 8 -17.24 -3.60 10.72
CA VAL A 8 -16.70 -4.88 11.17
C VAL A 8 -17.77 -5.99 11.21
N ASP A 9 -19.01 -5.66 11.54
CA ASP A 9 -20.11 -6.63 11.56
C ASP A 9 -20.51 -7.03 10.14
N GLN A 10 -20.47 -6.10 9.18
CA GLN A 10 -20.70 -6.39 7.77
C GLN A 10 -19.58 -7.23 7.16
N LEU A 11 -18.32 -6.97 7.52
CA LEU A 11 -17.18 -7.79 7.09
C LEU A 11 -17.29 -9.22 7.65
N LYS A 12 -17.60 -9.38 8.94
CA LYS A 12 -17.83 -10.70 9.54
C LYS A 12 -19.01 -11.44 8.89
N ALA A 13 -20.08 -10.72 8.55
CA ALA A 13 -21.21 -11.28 7.82
C ALA A 13 -20.82 -11.75 6.40
N LEU A 14 -20.01 -10.97 5.68
CA LEU A 14 -19.48 -11.30 4.36
C LEU A 14 -18.57 -12.54 4.42
N SER A 15 -17.60 -12.57 5.35
CA SER A 15 -16.73 -13.73 5.57
C SER A 15 -17.56 -15.01 5.79
N LYS A 16 -18.59 -14.92 6.63
CA LYS A 16 -19.51 -16.05 6.89
C LYS A 16 -20.29 -16.46 5.64
N ALA A 17 -20.74 -15.51 4.83
CA ALA A 17 -21.44 -15.81 3.57
C ALA A 17 -20.52 -16.54 2.58
N LEU A 18 -19.27 -16.10 2.44
CA LEU A 18 -18.25 -16.74 1.59
C LEU A 18 -17.94 -18.17 2.05
N SER A 19 -17.71 -18.38 3.35
CA SER A 19 -17.48 -19.71 3.93
C SER A 19 -18.66 -20.67 3.73
N ASN A 20 -19.88 -20.17 3.93
CA ASN A 20 -21.11 -20.95 3.69
C ASN A 20 -21.25 -21.31 2.21
N GLY A 21 -20.93 -20.38 1.30
CA GLY A 21 -20.92 -20.61 -0.14
C GLY A 21 -19.93 -21.70 -0.56
N ALA A 22 -18.70 -21.64 -0.04
CA ALA A 22 -17.68 -22.67 -0.26
C ALA A 22 -18.12 -24.05 0.24
N THR A 23 -18.71 -24.11 1.44
CA THR A 23 -19.24 -25.34 2.03
C THR A 23 -20.38 -25.93 1.17
N LEU A 24 -21.28 -25.07 0.69
CA LEU A 24 -22.38 -25.48 -0.18
C LEU A 24 -21.87 -26.02 -1.52
N LEU A 25 -20.92 -25.34 -2.17
CA LEU A 25 -20.30 -25.79 -3.41
C LEU A 25 -19.61 -27.14 -3.23
N THR A 26 -18.86 -27.33 -2.14
CA THR A 26 -18.23 -28.61 -1.79
C THR A 26 -19.26 -29.73 -1.64
N SER A 27 -20.35 -29.44 -0.93
CA SER A 27 -21.44 -30.39 -0.72
C SER A 27 -22.10 -30.81 -2.05
N ARG A 28 -22.42 -29.84 -2.91
CA ARG A 28 -23.02 -30.09 -4.23
C ARG A 28 -22.06 -30.81 -5.17
N ALA A 29 -20.76 -30.49 -5.13
CA ALA A 29 -19.76 -31.19 -5.90
C ALA A 29 -19.69 -32.67 -5.50
N ARG A 30 -19.73 -32.99 -4.20
CA ARG A 30 -19.78 -34.39 -3.71
C ARG A 30 -21.06 -35.11 -4.10
N GLU A 31 -22.21 -34.42 -4.05
CA GLU A 31 -23.49 -34.96 -4.49
C GLU A 31 -23.46 -35.31 -5.98
N LEU A 32 -22.97 -34.39 -6.83
CA LEU A 32 -22.79 -34.62 -8.27
C LEU A 32 -21.81 -35.78 -8.53
N ASP A 33 -20.69 -35.84 -7.81
CA ASP A 33 -19.72 -36.93 -7.92
C ASP A 33 -20.36 -38.29 -7.64
N SER A 34 -21.20 -38.38 -6.59
CA SER A 34 -21.96 -39.58 -6.26
C SER A 34 -22.99 -39.94 -7.33
N LEU A 35 -23.77 -38.96 -7.82
CA LEU A 35 -24.79 -39.19 -8.86
C LEU A 35 -24.16 -39.66 -10.18
N ILE A 36 -23.06 -39.04 -10.57
CA ILE A 36 -22.30 -39.40 -11.77
C ILE A 36 -21.69 -40.81 -11.61
N GLY A 37 -21.14 -41.13 -10.43
CA GLY A 37 -20.63 -42.46 -10.12
C GLY A 37 -21.71 -43.56 -10.13
N GLN A 38 -22.89 -43.29 -9.58
CA GLN A 38 -24.02 -44.22 -9.59
C GLN A 38 -24.56 -44.47 -11.01
N GLY A 39 -24.59 -43.45 -11.87
CA GLY A 39 -24.95 -43.59 -13.28
C GLY A 39 -23.99 -44.50 -14.06
N MET A 40 -22.71 -44.53 -13.69
CA MET A 40 -21.69 -45.37 -14.33
C MET A 40 -21.72 -46.84 -13.88
N THR A 41 -22.14 -47.13 -12.64
CA THR A 41 -22.16 -48.51 -12.10
C THR A 41 -23.45 -49.29 -12.40
N GLY A 42 -24.40 -48.69 -13.12
CA GLY A 42 -25.60 -49.35 -13.62
C GLY A 42 -26.67 -49.67 -12.57
N HIS A 43 -26.50 -49.24 -11.31
CA HIS A 43 -27.36 -49.61 -10.18
C HIS A 43 -28.62 -48.72 -10.01
N GLY A 44 -29.01 -47.93 -11.02
CA GLY A 44 -30.09 -46.94 -10.84
C GLY A 44 -30.93 -46.57 -12.06
N GLY A 45 -30.93 -47.34 -13.15
CA GLY A 45 -31.80 -47.10 -14.32
C GLY A 45 -31.62 -45.75 -15.06
N GLY A 46 -30.72 -44.89 -14.60
CA GLY A 46 -30.47 -43.54 -15.13
C GLY A 46 -29.47 -43.50 -16.29
N TRP A 47 -29.40 -42.32 -16.90
CA TRP A 47 -28.62 -41.91 -18.09
C TRP A 47 -27.35 -42.75 -18.37
N GLN A 48 -27.40 -43.53 -19.45
CA GLN A 48 -26.34 -44.44 -19.92
C GLN A 48 -26.01 -44.15 -21.39
N GLY A 49 -24.81 -44.55 -21.81
CA GLY A 49 -24.36 -44.44 -23.20
C GLY A 49 -23.08 -43.64 -23.38
N GLN A 50 -22.74 -43.32 -24.62
CA GLN A 50 -21.48 -42.63 -24.94
C GLN A 50 -21.44 -41.20 -24.38
N ASP A 51 -22.57 -40.50 -24.34
CA ASP A 51 -22.63 -39.14 -23.81
C ASP A 51 -22.50 -39.09 -22.28
N ALA A 52 -23.07 -40.06 -21.56
CA ALA A 52 -22.86 -40.20 -20.13
C ALA A 52 -21.37 -40.40 -19.78
N LYS A 53 -20.65 -41.20 -20.58
CA LYS A 53 -19.19 -41.40 -20.44
C LYS A 53 -18.40 -40.13 -20.76
N ARG A 54 -18.78 -39.38 -21.81
CA ARG A 54 -18.15 -38.10 -22.17
C ARG A 54 -18.32 -37.07 -21.06
N PHE A 55 -19.54 -36.93 -20.53
CA PHE A 55 -19.80 -36.02 -19.44
C PHE A 55 -19.05 -36.42 -18.16
N ALA A 56 -19.00 -37.72 -17.82
CA ALA A 56 -18.21 -38.20 -16.70
C ALA A 56 -16.71 -37.86 -16.84
N ALA A 57 -16.16 -37.99 -18.04
CA ALA A 57 -14.77 -37.62 -18.32
C ALA A 57 -14.55 -36.10 -18.22
N ASP A 58 -15.46 -35.28 -18.76
CA ASP A 58 -15.39 -33.81 -18.66
C ASP A 58 -15.58 -33.31 -17.22
N TRP A 59 -16.44 -33.97 -16.45
CA TRP A 59 -16.61 -33.72 -15.02
C TRP A 59 -15.31 -33.97 -14.25
N GLN A 60 -14.71 -35.15 -14.41
CA GLN A 60 -13.48 -35.52 -13.71
C GLN A 60 -12.27 -34.70 -14.17
N GLY A 61 -12.19 -34.38 -15.46
CA GLY A 61 -11.02 -33.72 -16.04
C GLY A 61 -11.03 -32.20 -15.94
N ARG A 62 -12.21 -31.56 -15.92
CA ARG A 62 -12.31 -30.09 -16.05
C ARG A 62 -13.20 -29.45 -15.00
N LEU A 63 -14.44 -29.92 -14.85
CA LEU A 63 -15.43 -29.22 -14.02
C LEU A 63 -15.17 -29.39 -12.52
N LYS A 64 -14.82 -30.60 -12.08
CA LYS A 64 -14.52 -30.87 -10.66
C LYS A 64 -13.28 -30.12 -10.18
N PRO A 65 -12.12 -30.17 -10.85
CA PRO A 65 -10.97 -29.37 -10.46
C PRO A 65 -11.25 -27.85 -10.45
N LEU A 66 -12.07 -27.36 -11.39
CA LEU A 66 -12.47 -25.95 -11.43
C LEU A 66 -13.32 -25.58 -10.20
N LEU A 67 -14.34 -26.38 -9.86
CA LEU A 67 -15.15 -26.17 -8.66
C LEU A 67 -14.31 -26.21 -7.38
N GLU A 68 -13.38 -27.16 -7.27
CA GLU A 68 -12.47 -27.26 -6.13
C GLU A 68 -11.56 -26.02 -6.02
N ARG A 69 -11.07 -25.48 -7.14
CA ARG A 69 -10.30 -24.23 -7.16
C ARG A 69 -11.16 -23.03 -6.72
N THR A 70 -12.39 -22.92 -7.22
CA THR A 70 -13.32 -21.86 -6.82
C THR A 70 -13.67 -21.93 -5.34
N THR A 71 -13.93 -23.14 -4.81
CA THR A 71 -14.17 -23.35 -3.38
C THR A 71 -12.99 -22.91 -2.54
N ARG A 72 -11.76 -23.28 -2.91
CA ARG A 72 -10.56 -22.83 -2.18
C ARG A 72 -10.43 -21.30 -2.20
N GLY A 73 -10.62 -20.66 -3.35
CA GLY A 73 -10.60 -19.20 -3.45
C GLY A 73 -11.66 -18.51 -2.56
N LEU A 74 -12.86 -19.09 -2.45
CA LEU A 74 -13.90 -18.57 -1.54
C LEU A 74 -13.56 -18.76 -0.06
N GLU A 75 -12.92 -19.88 0.31
CA GLU A 75 -12.43 -20.10 1.68
C GLU A 75 -11.29 -19.16 2.03
N GLU A 76 -10.39 -18.91 1.09
CA GLU A 76 -9.28 -17.96 1.24
C GLU A 76 -9.79 -16.53 1.36
N ALA A 77 -10.70 -16.10 0.49
CA ALA A 77 -11.35 -14.79 0.58
C ALA A 77 -12.14 -14.63 1.89
N SER A 78 -12.83 -15.69 2.34
CA SER A 78 -13.51 -15.70 3.65
C SER A 78 -12.54 -15.46 4.81
N ARG A 79 -11.35 -16.06 4.77
CA ARG A 79 -10.30 -15.83 5.78
C ARG A 79 -9.74 -14.42 5.71
N SER A 80 -9.43 -13.91 4.53
CA SER A 80 -8.94 -12.53 4.34
C SER A 80 -9.93 -11.51 4.89
N VAL A 81 -11.21 -11.60 4.52
CA VAL A 81 -12.25 -10.68 5.05
C VAL A 81 -12.36 -10.76 6.57
N LEU A 82 -12.17 -11.94 7.17
CA LEU A 82 -12.18 -12.10 8.62
C LEU A 82 -10.96 -11.45 9.27
N THR A 83 -9.78 -11.65 8.71
CA THR A 83 -8.54 -11.00 9.17
C THR A 83 -8.67 -9.49 9.13
N ASN A 84 -9.21 -8.93 8.05
CA ASN A 84 -9.39 -7.47 7.90
C ASN A 84 -10.39 -6.94 8.93
N ALA A 85 -11.46 -7.70 9.21
CA ALA A 85 -12.42 -7.36 10.27
C ALA A 85 -11.77 -7.36 11.66
N ASP A 86 -10.87 -8.31 11.91
CA ASP A 86 -10.17 -8.42 13.19
C ASP A 86 -9.13 -7.29 13.37
N GLN A 87 -8.37 -6.94 12.32
CA GLN A 87 -7.43 -5.81 12.31
C GLN A 87 -8.14 -4.47 12.56
N GLN A 88 -9.28 -4.21 11.89
CA GLN A 88 -10.07 -3.00 12.14
C GLN A 88 -10.60 -2.93 13.57
N SER A 89 -10.98 -4.08 14.14
CA SER A 89 -11.40 -4.14 15.54
C SER A 89 -10.25 -3.82 16.51
N SER A 90 -9.04 -4.31 16.25
CA SER A 90 -7.85 -4.02 17.05
C SER A 90 -7.45 -2.55 16.97
N ALA A 91 -7.35 -1.98 15.76
CA ALA A 91 -7.01 -0.57 15.55
C ALA A 91 -8.01 0.37 16.26
N SER A 92 -9.31 0.02 16.23
CA SER A 92 -10.35 0.78 16.93
C SER A 92 -10.26 0.69 18.46
N THR A 93 -9.68 -0.38 19.00
CA THR A 93 -9.50 -0.55 20.46
C THR A 93 -8.21 0.07 20.98
N GLU A 94 -7.15 0.14 20.18
CA GLU A 94 -5.88 0.78 20.54
C GLU A 94 -5.97 2.31 20.46
N GLY A 95 -6.79 2.86 19.54
CA GLY A 95 -7.09 4.29 19.48
C GLY A 95 -8.02 4.83 20.59
N ALA A 96 -8.69 3.95 21.34
CA ALA A 96 -9.65 4.33 22.40
C ALA A 96 -9.08 4.26 23.83
N GLY A 97 -7.76 4.04 23.97
CA GLY A 97 -7.15 3.56 25.21
C GLY A 97 -6.13 4.47 25.89
N SER A 98 -6.22 5.79 25.80
CA SER A 98 -5.44 6.66 26.70
C SER A 98 -6.20 7.92 27.10
N ASN A 99 -7.17 7.76 28.02
CA ASN A 99 -7.49 8.85 28.95
C ASN A 99 -8.10 8.34 30.25
N GLY A 100 -7.30 8.42 31.32
CA GLY A 100 -7.70 8.70 32.70
C GLY A 100 -8.78 7.84 33.37
N SER A 101 -8.35 7.01 34.34
CA SER A 101 -9.10 6.93 35.60
C SER A 101 -8.21 6.43 36.74
N GLY A 102 -7.69 7.38 37.52
CA GLY A 102 -7.13 7.10 38.83
C GLY A 102 -8.26 6.79 39.82
N SER A 103 -8.14 5.67 40.54
CA SER A 103 -8.75 5.50 41.87
C SER A 103 -8.10 4.32 42.57
N GLY A 104 -7.48 4.58 43.72
CA GLY A 104 -6.84 3.59 44.55
C GLY A 104 -6.53 4.16 45.92
N SER A 105 -7.55 4.31 46.75
CA SER A 105 -7.43 4.62 48.17
C SER A 105 -7.31 3.32 48.99
N GLY A 106 -6.40 3.29 49.97
CA GLY A 106 -6.25 2.15 50.89
C GLY A 106 -5.06 2.22 51.87
N SER A 107 -5.24 3.00 52.94
CA SER A 107 -4.77 2.80 54.34
C SER A 107 -3.30 2.52 54.74
N ALA A 108 -2.72 3.54 55.41
CA ALA A 108 -2.33 3.63 56.84
C ALA A 108 -1.21 2.76 57.49
N GLY A 109 -0.32 3.47 58.20
CA GLY A 109 0.61 3.04 59.27
C GLY A 109 2.07 3.37 58.93
N ASP A 110 2.96 3.95 59.74
CA ASP A 110 2.98 4.43 61.13
C ASP A 110 4.22 5.36 61.27
N ALA A 111 4.29 6.06 62.40
CA ALA A 111 5.16 7.18 62.77
C ALA A 111 6.68 6.97 62.80
N GLY A 112 7.44 8.08 62.76
CA GLY A 112 8.77 8.14 63.41
C GLY A 112 9.77 9.21 62.97
N SER A 113 9.76 10.35 63.68
CA SER A 113 10.96 11.04 64.20
C SER A 113 11.86 11.95 63.32
N SER A 114 11.68 13.26 63.54
CA SER A 114 12.66 14.32 63.95
C SER A 114 13.95 14.67 63.17
N GLY A 115 14.20 16.00 63.08
CA GLY A 115 15.52 16.65 62.90
C GLY A 115 15.58 17.60 61.69
N ALA A 116 15.11 18.84 61.75
CA ALA A 116 15.78 20.05 62.25
C ALA A 116 16.88 20.68 61.34
N ALA A 117 16.52 21.85 60.80
CA ALA A 117 17.27 23.13 60.70
C ALA A 117 18.39 23.38 59.66
N GLY A 118 18.31 24.60 59.08
CA GLY A 118 19.45 25.40 58.58
C GLY A 118 19.42 25.70 57.08
N SER A 119 18.76 26.77 56.60
CA SER A 119 19.19 28.19 56.57
C SER A 119 19.93 28.62 55.29
N SER A 120 19.37 29.68 54.66
CA SER A 120 20.01 30.81 53.93
C SER A 120 21.01 30.50 52.81
N GLY A 121 20.92 31.03 51.59
CA GLY A 121 20.40 32.32 51.13
C GLY A 121 21.37 32.88 50.06
N GLY A 122 20.89 33.75 49.16
CA GLY A 122 21.72 34.58 48.26
C GLY A 122 21.65 34.18 46.77
N THR A 123 20.83 34.85 45.95
CA THR A 123 21.23 35.97 45.04
C THR A 123 22.27 35.54 43.99
N GLY A 124 22.04 35.52 42.68
CA GLY A 124 21.31 36.44 41.82
C GLY A 124 22.29 36.99 40.79
N SER A 125 22.08 36.75 39.49
CA SER A 125 22.65 37.60 38.44
C SER A 125 21.84 37.49 37.15
N THR A 126 21.18 38.60 36.85
CA THR A 126 20.59 39.01 35.59
C THR A 126 21.65 39.25 34.52
N GLY A 127 21.32 39.00 33.25
CA GLY A 127 22.07 39.46 32.09
C GLY A 127 21.24 39.29 30.81
N SER A 128 20.57 40.37 30.42
CA SER A 128 19.64 40.45 29.29
C SER A 128 20.33 40.95 28.01
N SER A 129 19.83 40.45 26.87
CA SER A 129 19.64 41.11 25.56
C SER A 129 20.83 41.63 24.75
N GLY A 130 20.87 41.16 23.49
CA GLY A 130 21.47 41.84 22.33
C GLY A 130 20.89 41.25 21.03
N SER A 131 20.03 42.02 20.35
CA SER A 131 19.38 41.71 19.07
C SER A 131 20.07 42.44 17.91
N SER A 132 20.20 41.78 16.77
CA SER A 132 20.35 42.31 15.38
C SER A 132 20.58 41.08 14.48
N GLY A 133 19.77 40.73 13.48
CA GLY A 133 19.15 41.56 12.45
C GLY A 133 20.09 41.63 11.25
N GLY A 134 20.00 40.68 10.32
CA GLY A 134 20.81 40.65 9.10
C GLY A 134 20.60 39.39 8.24
N ASP A 135 19.70 39.49 7.27
CA ASP A 135 19.73 38.88 5.93
C ASP A 135 19.99 37.35 5.83
N ALA A 136 18.90 36.56 5.98
CA ALA A 136 18.90 35.15 5.58
C ALA A 136 18.55 35.03 4.09
N SER A 137 19.50 35.40 3.23
CA SER A 137 19.60 34.85 1.87
C SER A 137 20.67 33.76 1.89
N THR A 138 20.43 32.71 2.66
CA THR A 138 21.11 31.44 2.46
C THR A 138 20.35 30.71 1.38
N LYS A 139 20.79 30.92 0.13
CA LYS A 139 20.74 29.84 -0.86
C LYS A 139 21.36 28.63 -0.17
N THR A 140 20.55 27.65 0.19
CA THR A 140 21.01 26.28 0.37
C THR A 140 21.80 25.94 -0.89
N ALA A 141 23.10 25.78 -0.72
CA ALA A 141 23.94 25.29 -1.80
C ALA A 141 23.45 23.87 -2.09
N SER A 142 22.83 23.67 -3.24
CA SER A 142 22.49 22.36 -3.77
C SER A 142 23.69 21.43 -3.65
N ASN A 143 23.45 20.22 -3.15
CA ASN A 143 24.46 19.18 -3.06
C ASN A 143 25.03 18.97 -4.48
N PRO A 144 26.33 19.13 -4.74
CA PRO A 144 26.89 19.14 -6.09
C PRO A 144 26.73 17.82 -6.85
N ASP A 145 26.31 16.75 -6.18
CA ASP A 145 26.05 15.43 -6.74
C ASP A 145 24.55 15.18 -7.05
N GLN A 146 23.63 16.10 -6.72
CA GLN A 146 22.20 15.93 -7.01
C GLN A 146 21.91 16.27 -8.48
N PRO A 147 21.18 15.41 -9.22
CA PRO A 147 20.80 15.69 -10.60
C PRO A 147 20.02 17.00 -10.71
N THR A 148 20.22 17.72 -11.80
CA THR A 148 19.42 18.91 -12.10
C THR A 148 17.98 18.54 -12.45
N PRO A 149 17.00 19.44 -12.26
CA PRO A 149 15.60 19.19 -12.63
C PRO A 149 15.42 18.70 -14.08
N GLN A 150 16.23 19.23 -15.01
CA GLN A 150 16.20 18.78 -16.40
C GLN A 150 16.77 17.38 -16.57
N GLU A 151 17.86 17.04 -15.88
CA GLU A 151 18.42 15.69 -15.92
C GLU A 151 17.45 14.65 -15.34
N ILE A 152 16.68 15.01 -14.30
CA ILE A 152 15.62 14.15 -13.76
C ILE A 152 14.52 13.98 -14.81
N LEU A 153 14.01 15.09 -15.38
CA LEU A 153 12.99 15.01 -16.43
C LEU A 153 13.44 14.16 -17.62
N ASP A 154 14.68 14.29 -18.07
CA ASP A 154 15.20 13.56 -19.23
C ASP A 154 15.46 12.07 -18.93
N LYS A 155 15.88 11.74 -17.69
CA LYS A 155 16.26 10.36 -17.31
C LYS A 155 15.05 9.51 -16.93
N TYR A 156 14.08 10.10 -16.23
CA TYR A 156 12.95 9.37 -15.65
C TYR A 156 11.75 9.46 -16.57
N GLN A 157 11.81 8.77 -17.71
CA GLN A 157 10.69 8.65 -18.66
C GLN A 157 10.56 7.22 -19.13
N VAL A 158 9.34 6.69 -19.16
CA VAL A 158 9.05 5.34 -19.65
C VAL A 158 8.09 5.36 -20.82
N SER A 159 8.14 4.34 -21.67
CA SER A 159 7.22 4.24 -22.79
C SER A 159 5.81 3.86 -22.32
N ASP A 160 4.79 4.45 -22.96
CA ASP A 160 3.38 4.07 -22.76
C ASP A 160 3.18 2.55 -22.98
N ALA A 161 2.59 1.89 -22.00
CA ALA A 161 2.25 0.47 -22.07
C ALA A 161 0.80 0.24 -22.50
N LYS A 162 0.51 -1.00 -22.91
CA LYS A 162 -0.88 -1.44 -23.11
C LYS A 162 -1.57 -1.56 -21.76
N VAL A 163 -2.83 -1.14 -21.72
CA VAL A 163 -3.69 -1.23 -20.54
C VAL A 163 -4.73 -2.34 -20.67
N THR A 164 -5.15 -2.86 -19.52
CA THR A 164 -6.19 -3.85 -19.36
C THR A 164 -7.06 -3.55 -18.15
N LYS A 165 -8.24 -4.15 -18.10
CA LYS A 165 -9.11 -4.08 -16.92
C LYS A 165 -8.78 -5.19 -15.96
N TRP A 166 -8.40 -4.82 -14.74
CA TRP A 166 -8.03 -5.74 -13.68
C TRP A 166 -8.85 -5.48 -12.41
N PRO A 167 -9.40 -6.50 -11.74
CA PRO A 167 -9.43 -7.90 -12.17
C PRO A 167 -10.25 -8.08 -13.47
N GLY A 168 -9.89 -9.09 -14.27
CA GLY A 168 -10.56 -9.38 -15.53
C GLY A 168 -12.06 -9.65 -15.33
N ASP A 169 -12.86 -9.53 -16.40
CA ASP A 169 -14.33 -9.47 -16.23
C ASP A 169 -14.96 -10.68 -15.53
N TRP A 170 -14.31 -11.84 -15.62
CA TRP A 170 -14.72 -13.12 -15.06
C TRP A 170 -13.89 -13.55 -13.85
N ASP A 171 -13.03 -12.68 -13.35
CA ASP A 171 -12.12 -12.98 -12.24
C ASP A 171 -12.89 -13.01 -10.90
N PRO A 172 -12.77 -14.08 -10.10
CA PRO A 172 -13.34 -14.13 -8.75
C PRO A 172 -12.89 -12.99 -7.83
N LEU A 173 -11.74 -12.37 -8.07
CA LEU A 173 -11.28 -11.19 -7.32
C LEU A 173 -12.25 -10.01 -7.44
N ARG A 174 -13.09 -9.94 -8.49
CA ARG A 174 -14.12 -8.89 -8.65
C ARG A 174 -15.15 -8.82 -7.52
N PHE A 175 -15.24 -9.86 -6.69
CA PHE A 175 -16.13 -9.84 -5.52
C PHE A 175 -15.55 -9.09 -4.32
N ILE A 176 -14.24 -8.79 -4.33
CA ILE A 176 -13.52 -8.18 -3.20
C ILE A 176 -12.60 -7.02 -3.62
N VAL A 177 -12.31 -6.89 -4.91
CA VAL A 177 -11.51 -5.80 -5.48
C VAL A 177 -12.27 -5.17 -6.64
N ASP A 178 -12.36 -3.84 -6.62
CA ASP A 178 -12.96 -3.07 -7.71
C ASP A 178 -12.11 -3.16 -8.97
N GLN A 179 -12.79 -3.29 -10.10
CA GLN A 179 -12.14 -3.30 -11.40
C GLN A 179 -11.61 -1.89 -11.72
N ARG A 180 -10.33 -1.83 -12.10
CA ARG A 180 -9.59 -0.64 -12.48
C ARG A 180 -8.83 -0.88 -13.78
N GLU A 181 -8.43 0.21 -14.43
CA GLU A 181 -7.53 0.15 -15.57
C GLU A 181 -6.10 0.17 -15.05
N VAL A 182 -5.29 -0.79 -15.50
CA VAL A 182 -3.87 -0.98 -15.13
C VAL A 182 -3.10 -1.40 -16.38
N THR A 183 -1.78 -1.29 -16.36
CA THR A 183 -0.96 -1.83 -17.46
C THR A 183 -1.01 -3.36 -17.51
N GLU A 184 -0.74 -3.95 -18.68
CA GLU A 184 -0.70 -5.41 -18.85
C GLU A 184 0.34 -6.06 -17.91
N LYS A 185 1.45 -5.36 -17.63
CA LYS A 185 2.49 -5.82 -16.72
C LYS A 185 2.07 -5.71 -15.24
N GLU A 186 1.41 -4.63 -14.82
CA GLU A 186 0.80 -4.56 -13.48
C GLU A 186 -0.17 -5.73 -13.27
N ALA A 187 -1.05 -6.01 -14.24
CA ALA A 187 -1.97 -7.13 -14.15
C ALA A 187 -1.24 -8.48 -14.07
N GLU A 188 -0.14 -8.68 -14.80
CA GLU A 188 0.70 -9.88 -14.71
C GLU A 188 1.26 -10.06 -13.28
N LEU A 189 1.85 -9.01 -12.71
CA LEU A 189 2.44 -9.04 -11.37
C LEU A 189 1.38 -9.28 -10.29
N LEU A 190 0.24 -8.59 -10.36
CA LEU A 190 -0.86 -8.74 -9.41
C LEU A 190 -1.49 -10.14 -9.47
N ASN A 191 -1.55 -10.76 -10.65
CA ASN A 191 -2.01 -12.14 -10.80
C ASN A 191 -1.02 -13.16 -10.25
N GLY A 192 0.26 -12.78 -10.08
CA GLY A 192 1.30 -13.58 -9.45
C GLY A 192 1.17 -13.64 -7.92
N LEU A 193 0.50 -12.66 -7.31
CA LEU A 193 0.32 -12.59 -5.86
C LEU A 193 -0.73 -13.59 -5.36
N GLY A 194 -0.39 -14.29 -4.29
CA GLY A 194 -1.35 -15.04 -3.49
C GLY A 194 -2.30 -14.14 -2.69
N PRO A 195 -3.35 -14.69 -2.06
CA PRO A 195 -4.34 -13.88 -1.34
C PRO A 195 -3.79 -13.07 -0.17
N PHE A 196 -2.77 -13.57 0.54
CA PHE A 196 -2.14 -12.84 1.65
C PHE A 196 -1.32 -11.65 1.13
N GLU A 197 -0.55 -11.87 0.08
CA GLU A 197 0.28 -10.84 -0.57
C GLU A 197 -0.60 -9.78 -1.24
N MET A 198 -1.72 -10.17 -1.84
CA MET A 198 -2.71 -9.23 -2.38
C MET A 198 -3.32 -8.34 -1.27
N ASN A 199 -3.55 -8.92 -0.09
CA ASN A 199 -4.03 -8.14 1.05
C ASN A 199 -2.95 -7.17 1.54
N ALA A 200 -1.70 -7.66 1.70
CA ALA A 200 -0.57 -6.81 2.06
C ALA A 200 -0.38 -5.67 1.06
N PHE A 201 -0.50 -5.94 -0.24
CA PHE A 201 -0.42 -4.92 -1.29
C PHE A 201 -1.50 -3.84 -1.15
N LYS A 202 -2.75 -4.24 -0.84
CA LYS A 202 -3.83 -3.27 -0.56
C LYS A 202 -3.56 -2.45 0.70
N ASP A 203 -3.11 -3.09 1.78
CA ASP A 203 -2.82 -2.41 3.04
C ASP A 203 -1.67 -1.42 2.85
N ILE A 204 -0.61 -1.81 2.13
CA ILE A 204 0.54 -0.95 1.77
C ILE A 204 0.08 0.29 0.98
N HIS A 205 -0.81 0.12 0.01
CA HIS A 205 -1.41 1.24 -0.71
C HIS A 205 -2.17 2.16 0.24
N ASP A 206 -3.10 1.62 1.03
CA ASP A 206 -3.96 2.43 1.91
C ASP A 206 -3.15 3.14 3.02
N ASP A 207 -2.12 2.49 3.56
CA ASP A 207 -1.18 3.05 4.54
C ASP A 207 -0.36 4.19 3.93
N ALA A 208 0.14 4.04 2.70
CA ALA A 208 0.90 5.09 2.04
C ALA A 208 0.07 6.35 1.80
N PHE A 209 -1.18 6.19 1.32
CA PHE A 209 -2.10 7.30 1.09
C PHE A 209 -2.50 8.00 2.39
N SER A 210 -2.89 7.23 3.42
CA SER A 210 -3.31 7.80 4.70
C SER A 210 -2.17 8.50 5.43
N THR A 211 -0.98 7.92 5.43
CA THR A 211 0.21 8.51 6.07
C THR A 211 0.64 9.78 5.35
N ALA A 212 0.56 9.81 4.01
CA ALA A 212 0.83 11.02 3.22
C ALA A 212 -0.15 12.15 3.58
N ASP A 213 -1.45 11.85 3.64
CA ASP A 213 -2.49 12.80 4.02
C ASP A 213 -2.28 13.41 5.42
N ASP A 214 -1.77 12.60 6.36
CA ASP A 214 -1.53 13.02 7.73
C ASP A 214 -0.23 13.84 7.88
N ARG A 215 0.87 13.41 7.24
CA ARG A 215 2.18 14.07 7.36
C ARG A 215 2.32 15.30 6.46
N PHE A 216 1.74 15.25 5.27
CA PHE A 216 1.76 16.32 4.27
C PHE A 216 0.33 16.65 3.80
N PRO A 217 -0.50 17.31 4.62
CA PRO A 217 -1.88 17.61 4.24
C PRO A 217 -1.95 18.49 2.98
N SER A 218 -2.55 17.95 1.92
CA SER A 218 -2.75 18.66 0.65
C SER A 218 -4.21 18.65 0.20
N ALA A 219 -4.61 19.72 -0.49
CA ALA A 219 -5.92 19.82 -1.12
C ALA A 219 -5.99 19.08 -2.46
N ASP A 220 -4.89 19.05 -3.23
CA ASP A 220 -4.81 18.42 -4.55
C ASP A 220 -4.17 17.02 -4.47
N ARG A 221 -3.17 16.85 -3.57
CA ARG A 221 -2.40 15.61 -3.35
C ARG A 221 -1.57 15.14 -4.54
N ASN A 222 -1.53 15.92 -5.61
CA ASN A 222 -0.83 15.62 -6.84
C ASN A 222 0.32 16.61 -7.01
N ASP A 223 1.42 16.13 -7.59
CA ASP A 223 2.55 16.94 -8.02
C ASP A 223 3.30 17.66 -6.86
N ASP A 224 2.96 17.35 -5.61
CA ASP A 224 3.40 18.04 -4.40
C ASP A 224 4.07 17.12 -3.37
N GLN A 225 4.36 17.63 -2.17
CA GLN A 225 5.05 16.88 -1.12
C GLN A 225 4.22 15.70 -0.60
N ASN A 226 2.89 15.77 -0.65
CA ASN A 226 2.04 14.63 -0.31
C ASN A 226 2.26 13.52 -1.33
N ASP A 227 2.27 13.87 -2.61
CA ASP A 227 2.54 12.94 -3.71
C ASP A 227 3.93 12.32 -3.60
N ALA A 228 4.95 13.15 -3.43
CA ALA A 228 6.33 12.72 -3.29
C ALA A 228 6.53 11.76 -2.09
N PHE A 229 5.95 12.09 -0.94
CA PHE A 229 5.96 11.20 0.23
C PHE A 229 5.24 9.89 -0.09
N ARG A 230 4.04 9.96 -0.68
CA ARG A 230 3.21 8.79 -0.97
C ARG A 230 3.93 7.80 -1.87
N HIS A 231 4.51 8.26 -2.97
CA HIS A 231 5.23 7.41 -3.93
C HIS A 231 6.47 6.77 -3.30
N ALA A 232 7.26 7.55 -2.56
CA ALA A 232 8.46 7.06 -1.89
C ALA A 232 8.12 6.06 -0.78
N TYR A 233 7.12 6.35 0.07
CA TYR A 233 6.73 5.46 1.16
C TYR A 233 6.05 4.19 0.65
N TRP A 234 5.19 4.29 -0.37
CA TRP A 234 4.61 3.13 -1.04
C TRP A 234 5.69 2.18 -1.58
N ASN A 235 6.71 2.71 -2.25
CA ASN A 235 7.86 1.91 -2.72
C ASN A 235 8.66 1.30 -1.56
N ALA A 236 8.91 2.05 -0.49
CA ALA A 236 9.62 1.53 0.67
C ALA A 236 8.91 0.33 1.31
N LEU A 237 7.58 0.41 1.44
CA LEU A 237 6.75 -0.69 1.95
C LEU A 237 6.71 -1.88 0.98
N MET A 238 6.59 -1.64 -0.33
CA MET A 238 6.66 -2.71 -1.32
C MET A 238 8.00 -3.45 -1.31
N VAL A 239 9.13 -2.75 -1.11
CA VAL A 239 10.44 -3.40 -0.95
C VAL A 239 10.46 -4.31 0.28
N LYS A 240 9.89 -3.85 1.39
CA LYS A 240 9.84 -4.63 2.63
C LYS A 240 9.03 -5.92 2.50
N GLU A 241 7.93 -5.87 1.75
CA GLU A 241 7.00 -7.00 1.61
C GLU A 241 7.36 -7.94 0.44
N PHE A 242 7.70 -7.37 -0.72
CA PHE A 242 7.84 -8.11 -1.98
C PHE A 242 9.28 -8.11 -2.54
N GLY A 243 10.18 -7.34 -1.95
CA GLY A 243 11.56 -7.17 -2.41
C GLY A 243 11.73 -6.04 -3.43
N ALA A 244 12.99 -5.62 -3.61
CA ALA A 244 13.36 -4.47 -4.44
C ALA A 244 12.96 -4.62 -5.91
N ASP A 245 13.27 -5.78 -6.50
CA ASP A 245 13.01 -6.04 -7.93
C ASP A 245 11.50 -6.04 -8.24
N TRP A 246 10.68 -6.60 -7.33
CA TRP A 246 9.22 -6.60 -7.52
C TRP A 246 8.65 -5.19 -7.39
N ALA A 247 9.11 -4.43 -6.39
CA ALA A 247 8.67 -3.04 -6.18
C ALA A 247 9.04 -2.14 -7.37
N GLU A 248 10.25 -2.31 -7.92
CA GLU A 248 10.70 -1.59 -9.12
C GLU A 248 9.87 -1.95 -10.34
N ASP A 249 9.67 -3.24 -10.62
CA ASP A 249 8.88 -3.69 -11.76
C ASP A 249 7.43 -3.20 -11.67
N TYR A 250 6.81 -3.28 -10.48
CA TYR A 250 5.43 -2.81 -10.28
C TYR A 250 5.32 -1.29 -10.44
N ALA A 251 6.16 -0.53 -9.74
CA ALA A 251 6.12 0.93 -9.79
C ALA A 251 6.41 1.44 -11.20
N THR A 252 7.42 0.88 -11.87
CA THR A 252 7.73 1.26 -13.27
C THR A 252 6.55 0.94 -14.19
N ALA A 253 5.93 -0.24 -14.06
CA ALA A 253 4.75 -0.58 -14.84
C ALA A 253 3.54 0.30 -14.53
N HIS A 254 3.43 0.85 -13.31
CA HIS A 254 2.39 1.80 -12.93
C HIS A 254 2.56 3.14 -13.65
N GLU A 255 3.80 3.61 -13.78
CA GLU A 255 4.09 4.89 -14.46
C GLU A 255 3.91 4.82 -15.98
N GLN A 256 3.97 3.62 -16.59
CA GLN A 256 3.72 3.40 -18.03
C GLN A 256 2.24 3.61 -18.46
N LEU A 257 1.38 4.17 -17.61
CA LEU A 257 -0.01 4.47 -17.98
C LEU A 257 -0.05 5.52 -19.11
N PRO A 258 -0.78 5.26 -20.22
CA PRO A 258 -0.75 6.15 -21.37
C PRO A 258 -1.19 7.58 -21.07
N GLY A 259 -0.40 8.54 -21.56
CA GLY A 259 -0.72 9.97 -21.45
C GLY A 259 -0.35 10.60 -20.10
N ASN A 260 0.54 9.97 -19.33
CA ASN A 260 1.11 10.58 -18.14
C ASN A 260 1.93 11.84 -18.54
N PRO A 261 1.68 13.02 -17.95
CA PRO A 261 2.49 14.20 -18.25
C PRO A 261 3.94 13.99 -17.83
N ALA A 262 4.89 14.37 -18.70
CA ALA A 262 6.32 14.09 -18.47
C ALA A 262 6.86 14.52 -17.09
N PRO A 263 6.52 15.72 -16.54
CA PRO A 263 7.03 16.14 -15.24
C PRO A 263 6.51 15.28 -14.08
N ARG A 264 5.27 14.79 -14.17
CA ARG A 264 4.67 13.91 -13.16
C ARG A 264 5.32 12.54 -13.21
N GLU A 265 5.39 11.94 -14.41
CA GLU A 265 6.07 10.65 -14.60
C GLU A 265 7.51 10.67 -14.07
N ALA A 266 8.26 11.74 -14.36
CA ALA A 266 9.63 11.88 -13.86
C ALA A 266 9.70 12.01 -12.33
N MET A 267 8.81 12.79 -11.74
CA MET A 267 8.71 12.95 -10.29
C MET A 267 8.39 11.62 -9.61
N ASP A 268 7.38 10.91 -10.11
CA ASP A 268 6.89 9.66 -9.54
C ASP A 268 7.96 8.58 -9.64
N LEU A 269 8.55 8.35 -10.82
CA LEU A 269 9.64 7.39 -10.99
C LEU A 269 10.85 7.70 -10.10
N TYR A 270 11.24 8.98 -9.99
CA TYR A 270 12.36 9.39 -9.14
C TYR A 270 12.05 9.12 -7.66
N ASN A 271 10.87 9.53 -7.19
CA ASN A 271 10.47 9.36 -5.79
C ASN A 271 10.25 7.88 -5.45
N ASN A 272 9.74 7.08 -6.40
CA ASN A 272 9.67 5.63 -6.30
C ASN A 272 11.07 5.03 -6.04
N GLU A 273 12.09 5.44 -6.81
CA GLU A 273 13.48 5.00 -6.62
C GLU A 273 14.05 5.41 -5.25
N VAL A 274 13.82 6.66 -4.81
CA VAL A 274 14.22 7.13 -3.47
C VAL A 274 13.64 6.22 -2.39
N GLY A 275 12.34 5.92 -2.47
CA GLY A 275 11.65 5.01 -1.57
C GLY A 275 12.29 3.62 -1.47
N ARG A 276 12.56 3.01 -2.63
CA ARG A 276 13.24 1.70 -2.69
C ARG A 276 14.61 1.76 -2.03
N ASN A 277 15.40 2.78 -2.33
CA ASN A 277 16.74 2.96 -1.78
C ASN A 277 16.74 3.15 -0.25
N VAL A 278 15.77 3.89 0.30
CA VAL A 278 15.62 4.04 1.76
C VAL A 278 15.34 2.69 2.42
N ALA A 279 14.43 1.88 1.87
CA ALA A 279 14.12 0.56 2.42
C ALA A 279 15.30 -0.43 2.31
N ILE A 280 16.03 -0.42 1.19
CA ILE A 280 17.23 -1.26 1.00
C ILE A 280 18.32 -0.91 2.01
N ALA A 281 18.51 0.39 2.30
CA ALA A 281 19.49 0.86 3.28
C ALA A 281 19.08 0.56 4.73
N ASN A 282 17.79 0.32 4.98
CA ASN A 282 17.21 0.12 6.31
C ASN A 282 16.35 -1.15 6.38
N PRO A 283 16.93 -2.35 6.15
CA PRO A 283 16.16 -3.60 6.02
C PRO A 283 15.37 -3.98 7.29
N ASP A 284 15.87 -3.57 8.46
CA ASP A 284 15.24 -3.87 9.75
C ASP A 284 14.23 -2.80 10.21
N ALA A 285 14.10 -1.68 9.49
CA ALA A 285 13.19 -0.59 9.87
C ALA A 285 11.73 -1.02 9.78
N SER A 286 10.94 -0.68 10.80
CA SER A 286 9.49 -0.80 10.80
C SER A 286 8.84 0.14 9.78
N ALA A 287 7.55 -0.07 9.48
CA ALA A 287 6.80 0.82 8.60
C ALA A 287 6.81 2.27 9.10
N GLU A 288 6.64 2.49 10.40
CA GLU A 288 6.71 3.83 11.01
C GLU A 288 8.11 4.46 10.89
N GLU A 289 9.17 3.69 11.12
CA GLU A 289 10.54 4.19 10.95
C GLU A 289 10.84 4.52 9.48
N LEU A 290 10.32 3.73 8.52
CA LEU A 290 10.41 4.05 7.11
C LEU A 290 9.63 5.33 6.78
N ALA A 291 8.44 5.51 7.33
CA ALA A 291 7.68 6.75 7.17
C ALA A 291 8.45 7.97 7.69
N ASP A 292 9.09 7.86 8.86
CA ASP A 292 9.94 8.92 9.42
C ASP A 292 11.14 9.25 8.52
N LEU A 293 11.80 8.23 7.98
CA LEU A 293 12.92 8.41 7.05
C LEU A 293 12.49 9.04 5.71
N ILE A 294 11.32 8.68 5.20
CA ILE A 294 10.78 9.28 3.97
C ILE A 294 10.32 10.72 4.22
N GLU A 295 9.72 11.02 5.38
CA GLU A 295 9.39 12.39 5.76
C GLU A 295 10.66 13.25 5.85
N GLU A 296 11.75 12.72 6.41
CA GLU A 296 13.04 13.40 6.43
C GLU A 296 13.57 13.62 5.01
N ALA A 297 13.51 12.62 4.13
CA ALA A 297 13.92 12.74 2.72
C ALA A 297 13.15 13.84 1.97
N VAL A 298 11.83 13.95 2.20
CA VAL A 298 11.01 15.02 1.63
C VAL A 298 11.40 16.39 2.21
N ASN A 299 11.60 16.50 3.53
CA ASN A 299 11.97 17.78 4.13
C ASN A 299 13.40 18.23 3.77
N ASN A 300 14.29 17.30 3.46
CA ASN A 300 15.67 17.57 3.06
C ASN A 300 15.84 17.85 1.56
N GLY A 301 14.79 17.64 0.75
CA GLY A 301 14.86 17.82 -0.70
C GLY A 301 15.53 16.65 -1.43
N ASP A 302 15.60 15.47 -0.81
CA ASP A 302 16.12 14.26 -1.45
C ASP A 302 15.10 13.69 -2.45
N THR A 303 13.80 13.93 -2.23
CA THR A 303 12.70 13.73 -3.19
C THR A 303 12.48 14.98 -4.05
N VAL A 304 11.65 14.86 -5.09
CA VAL A 304 11.28 15.98 -5.96
C VAL A 304 9.77 16.19 -6.03
N VAL A 305 9.37 17.42 -6.36
CA VAL A 305 7.99 17.85 -6.65
C VAL A 305 7.97 18.66 -7.94
N VAL A 306 6.80 18.82 -8.56
CA VAL A 306 6.72 19.62 -9.80
C VAL A 306 6.70 21.10 -9.43
N GLY A 307 7.65 21.87 -9.97
CA GLY A 307 7.68 23.33 -9.84
C GLY A 307 6.74 24.03 -10.84
N GLN A 308 6.53 25.34 -10.66
CA GLN A 308 5.68 26.13 -11.57
C GLN A 308 6.22 26.22 -13.01
N ASP A 309 7.51 25.93 -13.20
CA ASP A 309 8.15 25.81 -14.50
C ASP A 309 7.96 24.43 -15.14
N LEU A 310 7.16 23.55 -14.52
CA LEU A 310 6.86 22.18 -14.95
C LEU A 310 8.10 21.29 -14.99
N LEU A 311 9.04 21.51 -14.07
CA LEU A 311 10.22 20.66 -13.87
C LEU A 311 10.19 20.02 -12.48
N PRO A 312 10.76 18.82 -12.31
CA PRO A 312 10.90 18.16 -11.00
C PRO A 312 12.03 18.81 -10.19
N HIS A 313 11.68 19.64 -9.21
CA HIS A 313 12.63 20.33 -8.32
C HIS A 313 12.72 19.62 -6.96
N PRO A 314 13.84 19.74 -6.24
CA PRO A 314 13.95 19.27 -4.86
C PRO A 314 12.76 19.74 -4.01
N SER A 315 12.16 18.81 -3.26
CA SER A 315 10.90 19.01 -2.54
C SER A 315 10.96 20.09 -1.45
N ASN A 316 12.15 20.47 -0.99
CA ASN A 316 12.37 21.57 -0.04
C ASN A 316 12.62 22.94 -0.71
N GLU A 317 12.77 23.00 -2.03
CA GLU A 317 12.96 24.25 -2.79
C GLU A 317 11.63 24.84 -3.28
N VAL A 318 10.59 24.02 -3.39
CA VAL A 318 9.24 24.43 -3.82
C VAL A 318 8.28 24.35 -2.64
N PRO A 319 7.72 25.46 -2.14
CA PRO A 319 6.70 25.41 -1.08
C PRO A 319 5.45 24.64 -1.51
N MET A 320 4.78 23.95 -0.58
CA MET A 320 3.56 23.14 -0.86
C MET A 320 2.44 23.92 -1.56
N ASP A 321 2.33 25.23 -1.34
CA ASP A 321 1.31 26.09 -1.95
C ASP A 321 1.73 26.68 -3.31
N GLN A 322 2.88 26.26 -3.82
CA GLN A 322 3.53 26.81 -5.02
C GLN A 322 3.98 25.73 -6.01
N THR A 323 3.56 24.48 -5.82
CA THR A 323 3.78 23.41 -6.80
C THR A 323 3.06 23.72 -8.11
N GLY A 324 3.62 23.21 -9.20
CA GLY A 324 3.04 23.29 -10.53
C GLY A 324 1.94 22.26 -10.73
N ASP A 325 1.13 22.45 -11.76
CA ASP A 325 0.14 21.47 -12.21
C ASP A 325 0.68 20.80 -13.47
N ALA A 326 1.14 19.56 -13.34
CA ALA A 326 1.79 18.81 -14.41
C ALA A 326 0.84 18.52 -15.57
N ASN A 327 -0.48 18.62 -15.39
CA ASN A 327 -1.45 18.46 -16.48
C ASN A 327 -1.30 19.54 -17.57
N ASN A 328 -0.51 20.59 -17.33
CA ASN A 328 -0.15 21.61 -18.32
C ASN A 328 1.05 21.22 -19.20
N ALA A 329 1.66 20.06 -18.97
CA ALA A 329 2.72 19.50 -19.79
C ALA A 329 2.21 18.39 -20.71
N GLU A 330 2.89 18.20 -21.85
CA GLU A 330 2.66 17.05 -22.72
C GLU A 330 3.47 15.84 -22.21
N PRO A 331 3.04 14.60 -22.50
CA PRO A 331 3.87 13.42 -22.33
C PRO A 331 5.16 13.52 -23.16
N ALA A 332 6.25 12.94 -22.67
CA ALA A 332 7.51 12.87 -23.41
C ALA A 332 7.82 11.41 -23.81
N PRO A 333 8.61 11.20 -24.88
CA PRO A 333 9.00 9.86 -25.26
C PRO A 333 9.94 9.25 -24.20
N GLY A 334 9.50 8.16 -23.57
CA GLY A 334 10.33 7.37 -22.66
C GLY A 334 10.94 6.11 -23.29
N GLU A 335 11.78 5.42 -22.51
CA GLU A 335 12.41 4.16 -22.91
C GLU A 335 11.56 2.96 -22.48
N ASP A 336 11.65 1.86 -23.23
CA ASP A 336 11.05 0.58 -22.83
C ASP A 336 11.84 0.03 -21.62
N PRO A 337 11.21 -0.13 -20.44
CA PRO A 337 11.92 -0.64 -19.27
C PRO A 337 12.26 -2.12 -19.40
N GLU A 338 13.41 -2.52 -18.84
CA GLU A 338 13.79 -3.93 -18.71
C GLU A 338 13.21 -4.51 -17.40
N PHE A 339 12.12 -5.27 -17.51
CA PHE A 339 11.52 -5.95 -16.35
C PHE A 339 12.28 -7.21 -15.96
N ASN A 340 12.41 -7.47 -14.67
CA ASN A 340 13.02 -8.71 -14.18
C ASN A 340 12.10 -9.91 -14.43
N ASP A 341 12.62 -11.00 -15.01
CA ASP A 341 11.87 -12.25 -15.19
C ASP A 341 11.53 -12.95 -13.85
N GLU A 342 12.30 -12.65 -12.78
CA GLU A 342 12.12 -13.23 -11.44
C GLU A 342 10.98 -12.58 -10.62
N SER A 343 10.49 -11.40 -11.01
CA SER A 343 9.36 -10.72 -10.34
C SER A 343 8.00 -11.40 -10.56
N ARG A 344 7.94 -12.46 -11.38
CA ARG A 344 6.70 -13.17 -11.74
C ARG A 344 6.05 -13.94 -10.59
N THR A 345 6.79 -14.24 -9.53
CA THR A 345 6.27 -14.94 -8.35
C THR A 345 6.99 -14.46 -7.10
N THR A 346 6.26 -13.91 -6.15
CA THR A 346 6.73 -13.81 -4.77
C THR A 346 6.85 -15.24 -4.23
N SER A 347 8.03 -15.60 -3.71
CA SER A 347 8.39 -16.98 -3.35
C SER A 347 7.78 -17.43 -2.03
#